data_AF-A0A553L186-F1
#
_entry.id   AF-A0A553L186-F1
#
_cell.length_a   1.000
_cell.length_b   1.000
_cell.length_c   1.000
_cell.angle_alpha   90.00
_cell.angle_beta   90.00
_cell.angle_gamma   90.00
#
_symmetry.space_group_name_H-M   'P 1'
#
loop_
_entity.id
_entity.type
_entity.pdbx_description
1 polymer ?
#
loop_
_entity_poly.entity_id
_entity_poly.type
_entity_poly.pdbx_seq_one_letter_code
_entity_poly.pdbx_strand_id
1 'polypeptide(L)'
;MKLYFSTRQIPQLQGLAMAERMDKLRAAENKLTAPEKLLLNICKLLIIVPVFVFILRSAEDWSALVWAGLFILAYPFLLKPFQYSMCAKYLSDPSESKGND
;
A
#
# COMPACT_ATOMS: atom_id res chain seq x y z
N MET A 1 -1.34 9.16 13.25
CA MET A 1 -1.39 8.84 11.81
C MET A 1 -2.53 7.86 11.57
N LYS A 2 -3.47 8.15 10.66
CA LYS A 2 -4.56 7.22 10.34
C LYS A 2 -4.11 6.27 9.22
N LEU A 3 -4.09 4.97 9.50
CA LEU A 3 -3.86 3.94 8.51
C LEU A 3 -5.18 3.65 7.78
N TYR A 4 -5.21 3.84 6.47
CA TYR A 4 -6.40 3.57 5.66
C TYR A 4 -6.27 2.20 5.01
N PHE A 5 -7.09 1.23 5.41
CA PHE A 5 -7.07 -0.13 4.87
C PHE A 5 -7.81 -0.26 3.54
N SER A 6 -8.59 0.75 3.16
CA SER A 6 -9.34 0.77 1.91
C SER A 6 -9.38 2.17 1.31
N THR A 7 -9.36 2.25 -0.02
CA THR A 7 -9.60 3.50 -0.77
C THR A 7 -10.97 4.12 -0.47
N ARG A 8 -11.94 3.31 0.01
CA ARG A 8 -13.26 3.78 0.47
C ARG A 8 -13.22 4.48 1.84
N GLN A 9 -12.20 4.21 2.65
CA GLN A 9 -12.03 4.86 3.95
C GLN A 9 -11.38 6.23 3.83
N ILE A 10 -10.86 6.58 2.65
CA ILE A 10 -10.32 7.90 2.37
C ILE A 10 -11.50 8.82 2.02
N PRO A 11 -11.85 9.80 2.87
CA PRO A 11 -13.02 10.66 2.63
C PRO A 11 -12.92 11.42 1.30
N GLN A 12 -11.69 11.75 0.87
CA GLN A 12 -11.38 12.44 -0.38
C GLN A 12 -11.65 11.61 -1.65
N LEU A 13 -11.82 10.29 -1.54
CA LEU A 13 -12.12 9.39 -2.66
C LEU A 13 -13.54 8.81 -2.60
N GLN A 14 -14.32 9.17 -1.58
CA GLN A 14 -15.72 8.77 -1.48
C GLN A 14 -16.54 9.48 -2.58
N GLY A 15 -17.34 8.71 -3.31
CA GLY A 15 -18.18 9.21 -4.41
C GLY A 15 -17.63 9.02 -5.83
N LEU A 16 -16.31 8.82 -6.02
CA LEU A 16 -15.72 8.62 -7.35
C LEU A 16 -15.87 7.18 -7.87
N ALA A 17 -15.89 6.98 -9.19
CA ALA A 17 -15.90 5.64 -9.79
C ALA A 17 -14.59 4.88 -9.47
N MET A 18 -14.62 3.55 -9.47
CA MET A 18 -13.45 2.74 -9.06
C MET A 18 -12.19 3.05 -9.88
N ALA A 19 -12.36 3.28 -11.19
CA ALA A 19 -11.29 3.70 -12.09
C ALA A 19 -10.70 5.07 -11.72
N GLU A 20 -11.55 6.09 -11.53
CA GLU A 20 -11.12 7.44 -11.13
C GLU A 20 -10.42 7.44 -9.77
N ARG A 21 -10.86 6.57 -8.85
CA ARG A 21 -10.17 6.39 -7.58
C ARG A 21 -8.75 5.89 -7.78
N MET A 22 -8.55 4.94 -8.69
CA MET A 22 -7.21 4.42 -8.99
C MET A 22 -6.33 5.46 -9.67
N ASP A 23 -6.86 6.28 -10.57
CA ASP A 23 -6.09 7.34 -11.23
C ASP A 23 -5.66 8.44 -10.25
N LYS A 24 -6.56 8.91 -9.37
CA LYS A 24 -6.17 9.85 -8.31
C LYS A 24 -5.14 9.26 -7.36
N LEU A 25 -5.25 7.97 -7.04
CA LEU A 25 -4.28 7.30 -6.21
C LEU A 25 -2.90 7.20 -6.88
N ARG A 26 -2.85 6.90 -8.19
CA ARG A 26 -1.61 6.88 -8.99
C ARG A 26 -0.99 8.27 -9.07
N ALA A 27 -1.80 9.31 -9.24
CA ALA A 27 -1.32 10.69 -9.23
C ALA A 27 -0.73 11.08 -7.87
N ALA A 28 -1.34 10.65 -6.76
CA ALA A 28 -0.81 10.85 -5.41
C ALA A 28 0.47 10.03 -5.17
N GLU A 29 0.56 8.80 -5.69
CA GLU A 29 1.74 7.96 -5.61
C GLU A 29 2.94 8.58 -6.35
N ASN A 30 2.70 9.23 -7.48
CA ASN A 30 3.73 9.97 -8.21
C ASN A 30 4.26 11.19 -7.44
N LYS A 31 3.44 11.78 -6.57
CA LYS A 31 3.82 12.88 -5.67
C LYS A 31 4.57 12.42 -4.42
N LEU A 32 4.65 11.11 -4.15
CA LEU A 32 5.45 10.60 -3.04
C LEU A 32 6.91 11.01 -3.20
N THR A 33 7.46 11.55 -2.12
CA THR A 33 8.86 11.94 -2.05
C THR A 33 9.78 10.71 -2.07
N ALA A 34 11.04 10.90 -2.49
CA ALA A 34 12.05 9.84 -2.52
C ALA A 34 12.14 8.99 -1.23
N PRO A 35 12.17 9.56 -0.01
CA PRO A 35 12.21 8.76 1.22
C PRO A 35 10.94 7.90 1.44
N GLU A 36 9.78 8.35 0.98
CA GLU A 36 8.52 7.60 1.13
C GLU A 36 8.45 6.42 0.15
N LYS A 37 8.94 6.61 -1.08
CA LYS A 37 9.12 5.51 -2.04
C LYS A 37 10.13 4.49 -1.53
N LEU A 38 11.22 4.96 -0.91
CA LEU A 38 12.20 4.08 -0.27
C LEU A 38 11.55 3.29 0.87
N LEU A 39 10.76 3.93 1.74
CA LEU A 39 10.07 3.27 2.85
C LEU A 39 9.12 2.17 2.35
N LEU A 40 8.35 2.45 1.28
CA LEU A 40 7.48 1.46 0.65
C LEU A 40 8.28 0.26 0.11
N ASN A 41 9.42 0.51 -0.53
CA ASN A 41 10.28 -0.56 -1.03
C ASN A 41 10.94 -1.35 0.11
N ILE A 42 11.32 -0.70 1.22
CA ILE A 42 11.82 -1.39 2.42
C ILE A 42 10.72 -2.28 3.01
N CYS A 43 9.48 -1.80 3.12
CA CYS A 43 8.36 -2.63 3.57
C CYS A 43 8.13 -3.83 2.65
N LYS A 44 8.20 -3.65 1.31
CA LYS A 44 8.16 -4.77 0.35
C LYS A 44 9.29 -5.76 0.61
N LEU A 45 10.51 -5.25 0.80
CA LEU A 45 11.69 -6.06 1.03
C LEU A 45 11.58 -6.86 2.34
N LEU A 46 11.10 -6.24 3.42
CA LEU A 46 10.89 -6.90 4.71
C LEU A 46 9.87 -8.04 4.64
N ILE A 47 8.92 -8.00 3.71
CA ILE A 47 7.98 -9.10 3.45
C ILE A 47 8.58 -10.14 2.50
N ILE A 48 9.35 -9.72 1.50
CA ILE A 48 9.91 -10.63 0.49
C ILE A 48 11.04 -11.50 1.06
N VAL A 49 11.88 -10.95 1.94
CA VAL A 49 12.99 -11.67 2.57
C VAL A 49 12.53 -12.92 3.32
N PRO A 50 11.56 -12.86 4.25
CA PRO A 50 11.07 -14.06 4.93
C PRO A 50 10.42 -15.05 3.97
N VAL A 51 9.73 -14.60 2.91
CA VAL A 51 9.20 -15.49 1.86
C VAL A 51 10.34 -16.28 1.20
N PHE A 52 11.43 -15.62 0.81
CA PHE A 52 12.60 -16.30 0.26
C PHE A 52 13.23 -17.30 1.23
N VAL A 53 13.34 -16.95 2.53
CA VAL A 53 13.84 -17.86 3.56
C VAL A 53 12.96 -19.10 3.67
N PHE A 54 11.63 -18.94 3.69
CA PHE A 54 10.70 -20.07 3.72
C PHE A 54 10.79 -20.95 2.47
N ILE A 55 10.99 -20.35 1.29
CA ILE A 55 11.20 -21.10 0.05
C ILE A 55 12.49 -21.91 0.12
N LEU A 56 13.61 -21.33 0.58
CA LEU A 56 14.87 -22.07 0.73
C LEU A 56 14.75 -23.21 1.73
N ARG A 57 14.05 -22.98 2.85
CA ARG A 57 13.80 -24.00 3.88
C ARG A 57 12.85 -25.10 3.42
N SER A 58 12.14 -24.92 2.30
CA SER A 58 11.19 -25.91 1.78
C SER A 58 11.82 -27.23 1.33
N ALA A 59 13.12 -27.23 1.05
CA ALA A 59 13.88 -28.43 0.74
C ALA A 59 13.97 -29.40 1.94
N GLU A 60 13.96 -28.87 3.17
CA GLU A 60 14.00 -29.65 4.41
C GLU A 60 12.59 -29.82 5.00
N ASP A 61 11.77 -28.78 4.91
CA ASP A 61 10.43 -28.73 5.50
C ASP A 61 9.38 -28.33 4.44
N TRP A 62 8.64 -29.30 3.90
CA TRP A 62 7.57 -29.02 2.92
C TRP A 62 6.50 -28.04 3.45
N SER A 63 6.30 -28.01 4.77
CA SER A 63 5.39 -27.06 5.43
C SER A 63 5.81 -25.59 5.26
N ALA A 64 7.10 -25.32 5.03
CA ALA A 64 7.60 -23.97 4.78
C ALA A 64 7.01 -23.35 3.50
N LEU A 65 6.63 -24.18 2.53
CA LEU A 65 6.01 -23.74 1.28
C LEU A 65 4.59 -23.21 1.51
N VAL A 66 3.85 -23.79 2.47
CA VAL A 66 2.54 -23.29 2.92
C VAL A 66 2.69 -21.94 3.62
N TRP A 67 3.71 -21.80 4.48
CA TRP A 67 4.03 -20.53 5.13
C TRP A 67 4.43 -19.45 4.13
N ALA A 68 5.28 -19.77 3.14
CA ALA A 68 5.63 -18.85 2.06
C ALA A 68 4.38 -18.36 1.32
N GLY A 69 3.47 -19.28 0.96
CA GLY A 69 2.18 -18.94 0.35
C GLY A 69 1.33 -18.01 1.22
N LEU A 70 1.26 -18.28 2.53
CA LEU A 70 0.54 -17.43 3.48
C LEU A 70 1.10 -16.00 3.54
N PHE A 71 2.43 -15.85 3.58
CA PHE A 71 3.08 -14.52 3.55
C PHE A 71 2.83 -13.77 2.24
N ILE A 72 2.81 -14.48 1.10
CA ILE A 72 2.46 -13.89 -0.19
C ILE A 72 0.99 -13.41 -0.20
N LEU A 73 0.07 -14.17 0.40
CA LEU A 73 -1.33 -13.76 0.52
C LEU A 73 -1.52 -12.60 1.53
N ALA A 74 -0.68 -12.53 2.56
CA ALA A 74 -0.67 -11.43 3.52
C ALA A 74 -0.08 -10.13 2.95
N TYR A 75 0.81 -10.22 1.95
CA TYR A 75 1.45 -9.08 1.28
C TYR A 75 0.49 -7.95 0.88
N PRO A 76 -0.58 -8.19 0.10
CA PRO A 76 -1.51 -7.12 -0.24
C PRO A 76 -2.18 -6.51 0.99
N PHE A 77 -2.43 -7.29 2.04
CA PHE A 77 -3.09 -6.80 3.25
C PHE A 77 -2.20 -5.89 4.10
N LEU A 78 -0.88 -6.08 4.08
CA LEU A 78 0.10 -5.25 4.78
C LEU A 78 0.51 -4.03 3.96
N LEU A 79 0.72 -4.22 2.65
CA LEU A 79 1.30 -3.18 1.82
C LEU A 79 0.28 -2.15 1.34
N LYS A 80 -0.95 -2.57 1.03
CA LYS A 80 -2.05 -1.67 0.63
C LYS A 80 -2.34 -0.60 1.68
N PRO A 81 -2.52 -0.89 2.99
CA PRO A 81 -2.80 0.13 3.98
C PRO A 81 -1.66 1.12 4.16
N PHE A 82 -0.41 0.65 4.06
CA PHE A 82 0.76 1.51 4.18
C PHE A 82 0.86 2.47 2.98
N GLN A 83 0.65 1.94 1.76
CA GLN A 83 0.60 2.72 0.53
C GLN A 83 -0.54 3.75 0.57
N TYR A 84 -1.73 3.36 1.05
CA TYR A 84 -2.88 4.26 1.18
C TYR A 84 -2.66 5.33 2.25
N SER A 85 -2.00 4.99 3.37
CA SER A 85 -1.63 5.97 4.38
C SER A 85 -0.67 7.03 3.85
N MET A 86 0.29 6.64 2.99
CA MET A 86 1.23 7.56 2.37
C MET A 86 0.55 8.42 1.30
N CYS A 87 -0.28 7.81 0.44
CA CYS A 87 -1.02 8.53 -0.61
C CYS A 87 -2.07 9.51 -0.05
N ALA A 88 -2.72 9.17 1.07
CA ALA A 88 -3.69 10.04 1.75
C ALA A 88 -3.11 11.39 2.18
N LYS A 89 -1.79 11.47 2.37
CA LYS A 89 -1.09 12.73 2.70
C LYS A 89 -0.99 13.69 1.51
N TYR A 90 -1.04 13.18 0.28
CA TYR A 90 -0.88 13.93 -0.97
C TYR A 90 -2.20 14.14 -1.73
N LEU A 91 -3.27 13.50 -1.25
CA LEU A 91 -4.61 13.76 -1.69
C LEU A 91 -5.06 15.04 -0.98
N SER A 92 -5.16 16.13 -1.74
CA SER A 92 -5.54 17.45 -1.24
C SER A 92 -6.85 17.37 -0.44
N ASP A 93 -6.88 18.09 0.68
CA ASP A 93 -8.09 18.26 1.48
C ASP A 93 -9.17 18.94 0.60
N PRO A 94 -10.43 18.46 0.57
CA PRO A 94 -11.47 19.07 -0.26
C PRO A 94 -11.76 20.54 0.12
N SER A 95 -11.21 21.00 1.25
CA SER A 95 -11.30 22.35 1.79
C SER A 95 -10.44 23.39 1.05
N GLU A 96 -9.42 23.00 0.27
CA GLU A 96 -8.60 23.97 -0.49
C GLU A 96 -9.21 24.37 -1.85
N SER A 97 -10.28 23.69 -2.30
CA SER A 97 -10.94 23.99 -3.59
C SER A 97 -12.10 25.00 -3.47
N LYS A 98 -12.41 25.53 -2.29
CA LYS A 98 -13.49 26.52 -2.07
C LYS A 98 -12.97 27.84 -1.51
N GLY A 99 -11.94 28.39 -2.13
CA GLY A 99 -11.34 29.65 -1.70
C GLY A 99 -10.70 30.44 -2.83
N ASN A 100 -11.28 30.43 -4.03
CA ASN A 100 -10.97 31.41 -5.07
C ASN A 100 -12.05 31.41 -6.15
N ASP A 101 -13.22 31.97 -5.82
CA ASP A 101 -14.17 32.59 -6.77
C ASP A 101 -15.13 33.51 -6.00
#